data_AF-A0A0F4I9Y6-F1
#
_entry.id   AF-A0A0F4I9Y6-F1
#
_cell.length_a   1.000
_cell.length_b   1.000
_cell.length_c   1.000
_cell.angle_alpha   90.00
_cell.angle_beta   90.00
_cell.angle_gamma   90.00
#
_symmetry.space_group_name_H-M   'P 1'
#
loop_
_entity.id
_entity.type
_entity.pdbx_description
1 polymer ?
#
loop_
_entity_poly.entity_id
_entity_poly.type
_entity_poly.pdbx_seq_one_letter_code
_entity_poly.pdbx_strand_id
1 'polypeptide(L)'
;EEGVRAVLAGRRIGSPVVPFVSSVSGQLCTDPGALRELWARHASGPVRFGDAVRTAYEQGARVFLQVNGGASLLTAVRRNLYHHDDVHLLTADAGAERDAGRGFVRTLARLAVLG
;
A
#
# COMPACT_ATOMS: atom_id res chain seq x y z
N GLU A 1 9.07 20.49 2.57
CA GLU A 1 7.98 20.51 1.58
C GLU A 1 8.31 21.34 0.33
N GLU A 2 8.77 22.60 0.47
CA GLU A 2 9.09 23.50 -0.66
C GLU A 2 10.00 22.87 -1.74
N GLY A 3 11.11 22.25 -1.33
CA GLY A 3 12.04 21.62 -2.28
C GLY A 3 11.42 20.44 -3.04
N VAL A 4 10.55 19.65 -2.39
CA VAL A 4 9.84 18.55 -3.06
C VAL A 4 8.80 19.11 -4.03
N ARG A 5 8.08 20.18 -3.66
CA ARG A 5 7.14 20.87 -4.56
C ARG A 5 7.85 21.36 -5.82
N ALA A 6 9.01 22.00 -5.67
CA ALA A 6 9.80 22.47 -6.81
C ALA A 6 10.18 21.33 -7.77
N VAL A 7 10.61 20.19 -7.23
CA VAL A 7 10.93 19.00 -8.03
C VAL A 7 9.69 18.44 -8.75
N LEU A 8 8.52 18.46 -8.11
CA LEU A 8 7.28 17.90 -8.67
C LEU A 8 6.56 18.83 -9.66
N ALA A 9 6.83 20.14 -9.63
CA ALA A 9 6.18 21.13 -10.50
C ALA A 9 6.38 20.82 -12.00
N GLY A 10 7.57 20.35 -12.37
CA GLY A 10 7.90 19.96 -13.75
C GLY A 10 7.64 18.49 -14.11
N ARG A 11 7.10 17.68 -13.19
CA ARG A 11 6.90 16.24 -13.42
C ARG A 11 5.47 15.97 -13.87
N ARG A 12 5.30 15.12 -14.87
CA ARG A 12 3.97 14.61 -15.24
C ARG A 12 3.49 13.65 -14.16
N ILE A 13 2.36 13.98 -13.55
CA ILE A 13 1.62 13.11 -12.63
C ILE A 13 0.27 12.89 -13.30
N GLY A 14 -0.07 11.64 -13.56
CA GLY A 14 -1.35 11.24 -14.12
C GLY A 14 -2.28 10.67 -13.05
N SER A 15 -3.55 10.49 -13.41
CA SER A 15 -4.48 9.80 -12.53
C SER A 15 -4.04 8.34 -12.37
N PRO A 16 -4.17 7.76 -11.17
CA PRO A 16 -3.88 6.35 -10.95
C PRO A 16 -4.79 5.49 -11.82
N VAL A 17 -4.22 4.48 -12.46
CA VAL A 17 -4.98 3.50 -13.26
C VAL A 17 -5.61 2.41 -12.40
N VAL A 18 -5.20 2.32 -11.13
CA VAL A 18 -5.79 1.45 -10.09
C VAL A 18 -6.13 2.32 -8.88
N PRO A 19 -7.14 1.94 -8.07
CA PRO A 19 -7.48 2.69 -6.87
C PRO A 19 -6.26 2.91 -5.97
N PHE A 20 -5.98 4.18 -5.65
CA PHE A 20 -4.84 4.58 -4.83
C PHE A 20 -5.33 5.23 -3.55
N VAL A 21 -4.96 4.65 -2.41
CA VAL A 21 -5.20 5.23 -1.09
C VAL A 21 -3.91 5.86 -0.59
N SER A 22 -3.94 7.17 -0.32
CA SER A 22 -2.75 7.85 0.19
C SER A 22 -2.57 7.59 1.68
N SER A 23 -1.36 7.23 2.10
CA SER A 23 -1.00 7.16 3.53
C SER A 23 -0.84 8.54 4.19
N VAL A 24 -1.03 9.65 3.47
CA VAL A 24 -1.00 11.01 4.04
C VAL A 24 -2.42 11.47 4.38
N SER A 25 -3.36 11.32 3.45
CA SER A 25 -4.78 11.65 3.72
C SER A 25 -5.51 10.50 4.41
N GLY A 26 -5.05 9.26 4.21
CA GLY A 26 -5.76 8.05 4.59
C GLY A 26 -6.97 7.76 3.70
N GLN A 27 -7.04 8.35 2.50
CA GLN A 27 -8.23 8.34 1.64
C GLN A 27 -7.86 8.04 0.17
N LEU A 28 -8.85 7.64 -0.63
CA LEU A 28 -8.71 7.50 -2.08
C LEU A 28 -8.31 8.84 -2.72
N CYS A 29 -7.48 8.78 -3.77
CA CYS A 29 -7.15 9.94 -4.58
C CYS A 29 -7.01 9.56 -6.05
N THR A 30 -7.83 10.19 -6.90
CA THR A 30 -7.82 10.00 -8.37
C THR A 30 -7.37 11.26 -9.12
N ASP A 31 -7.46 12.42 -8.47
CA ASP A 31 -7.09 13.71 -9.06
C ASP A 31 -5.55 13.89 -9.10
N PRO A 32 -4.95 14.12 -10.28
CA PRO A 32 -3.50 14.28 -10.40
C PRO A 32 -2.94 15.51 -9.69
N GLY A 33 -3.74 16.57 -9.55
CA GLY A 33 -3.37 17.80 -8.83
C GLY A 33 -3.25 17.52 -7.33
N ALA A 34 -4.27 16.92 -6.74
CA ALA A 34 -4.28 16.49 -5.35
C ALA A 34 -3.18 15.47 -5.05
N LEU A 35 -2.90 14.54 -5.97
CA LEU A 35 -1.77 13.61 -5.83
C LEU A 35 -0.43 14.33 -5.75
N ARG A 36 -0.21 15.37 -6.57
CA ARG A 36 1.02 16.17 -6.49
C ARG A 36 1.22 16.77 -5.11
N GLU A 37 0.15 17.34 -4.54
CA GLU A 37 0.20 17.88 -3.19
C GLU A 37 0.41 16.81 -2.12
N LEU A 38 -0.23 15.64 -2.26
CA LEU A 38 -0.01 14.52 -1.36
C LEU A 38 1.44 14.02 -1.40
N TRP A 39 2.07 13.96 -2.58
CA TRP A 39 3.48 13.60 -2.70
C TRP A 39 4.41 14.61 -2.06
N ALA A 40 4.16 15.91 -2.27
CA ALA A 40 4.93 16.97 -1.63
C ALA A 40 4.86 16.89 -0.10
N ARG A 41 3.65 16.65 0.43
CA ARG A 41 3.43 16.49 1.88
C ARG A 41 3.99 15.19 2.43
N HIS A 42 4.04 14.09 1.65
CA HIS A 42 4.50 12.79 2.14
C HIS A 42 5.91 12.86 2.75
N ALA A 43 6.78 13.71 2.21
CA ALA A 43 8.16 13.84 2.69
C ALA A 43 8.28 14.26 4.18
N SER A 44 7.26 14.90 4.75
CA SER A 44 7.28 15.40 6.13
C SER A 44 5.98 15.20 6.91
N GLY A 45 4.90 14.84 6.22
CA GLY A 45 3.59 14.62 6.81
C GLY A 45 3.49 13.29 7.55
N PRO A 46 2.58 13.19 8.52
CA PRO A 46 2.38 11.94 9.26
C PRO A 46 1.86 10.83 8.35
N VAL A 47 2.33 9.60 8.61
CA VAL A 47 1.87 8.39 7.91
C VAL A 47 0.64 7.83 8.60
N ARG A 48 -0.53 8.08 8.01
CA ARG A 48 -1.85 7.59 8.42
C ARG A 48 -2.12 6.17 7.89
N PHE A 49 -1.21 5.23 8.14
CA PHE A 49 -1.28 3.87 7.58
C PHE A 49 -2.56 3.12 7.98
N GLY A 50 -2.98 3.24 9.25
CA GLY A 50 -4.22 2.59 9.72
C GLY A 50 -5.48 3.10 9.01
N ASP A 51 -5.57 4.40 8.75
CA ASP A 51 -6.66 5.00 7.98
C ASP A 51 -6.66 4.51 6.53
N ALA A 52 -5.47 4.39 5.92
CA ALA A 52 -5.34 3.87 4.57
C ALA A 52 -5.74 2.39 4.47
N VAL A 53 -5.38 1.57 5.45
CA VAL A 53 -5.78 0.15 5.52
C VAL A 53 -7.29 0.01 5.67
N ARG A 54 -7.92 0.79 6.56
CA ARG A 54 -9.39 0.78 6.72
C ARG A 54 -10.09 1.19 5.45
N THR A 55 -9.64 2.27 4.81
CA THR A 55 -10.19 2.73 3.53
C THR A 55 -10.06 1.65 2.46
N ALA A 56 -8.92 0.97 2.35
CA ALA A 56 -8.75 -0.13 1.40
C ALA A 56 -9.73 -1.28 1.67
N TYR A 57 -9.93 -1.66 2.94
CA TYR A 57 -10.90 -2.68 3.34
C TYR A 57 -12.34 -2.29 2.99
N GLU A 58 -12.73 -1.04 3.26
CA GLU A 58 -14.03 -0.46 2.92
C GLU A 58 -14.27 -0.41 1.41
N GLN A 59 -13.21 -0.26 0.61
CA GLN A 59 -13.24 -0.35 -0.86
C GLN A 59 -13.26 -1.81 -1.38
N GLY A 60 -13.39 -2.79 -0.49
CA GLY A 60 -13.54 -4.21 -0.85
C GLY A 60 -12.25 -5.02 -0.83
N ALA A 61 -11.11 -4.45 -0.43
CA ALA A 61 -9.88 -5.24 -0.29
C ALA A 61 -10.05 -6.32 0.79
N ARG A 62 -9.74 -7.56 0.43
CA ARG A 62 -9.70 -8.72 1.36
C ARG A 62 -8.34 -9.39 1.41
N VAL A 63 -7.52 -9.20 0.38
CA VAL A 63 -6.16 -9.69 0.33
C VAL A 63 -5.18 -8.52 0.40
N PHE A 64 -4.31 -8.51 1.42
CA PHE A 64 -3.24 -7.53 1.57
C PHE A 64 -1.91 -8.21 1.28
N LEU A 65 -1.27 -7.79 0.20
CA LEU A 65 0.03 -8.29 -0.24
C LEU A 65 1.11 -7.25 0.06
N GLN A 66 2.09 -7.60 0.89
CA GLN A 66 3.32 -6.83 1.04
C GLN A 66 4.34 -7.32 0.00
N VAL A 67 4.75 -6.42 -0.90
CA VAL A 67 5.62 -6.77 -2.04
C VAL A 67 7.07 -6.97 -1.61
N ASN A 68 7.54 -6.21 -0.62
CA ASN A 68 8.92 -6.24 -0.14
C ASN A 68 9.04 -5.83 1.34
N GLY A 69 10.21 -6.05 1.94
CA GLY A 69 10.50 -5.65 3.30
C GLY A 69 9.90 -6.59 4.34
N GLY A 70 9.77 -7.87 4.00
CA GLY A 70 9.22 -8.92 4.87
C GLY A 70 7.74 -8.72 5.21
N ALA A 71 7.37 -8.92 6.48
CA ALA A 71 5.97 -8.96 6.93
C ALA A 71 5.60 -7.85 7.96
N SER A 72 6.45 -6.84 8.14
CA SER A 72 6.27 -5.83 9.19
C SER A 72 4.99 -5.02 9.03
N LEU A 73 4.62 -4.61 7.81
CA LEU A 73 3.40 -3.86 7.56
C LEU A 73 2.15 -4.74 7.68
N LEU A 74 2.25 -6.03 7.37
CA LEU A 74 1.14 -6.98 7.53
C LEU A 74 0.71 -7.14 9.00
N THR A 75 1.66 -7.09 9.94
CA THR A 75 1.33 -7.05 11.37
C THR A 75 0.50 -5.81 11.72
N ALA A 76 0.83 -4.65 11.15
CA ALA A 76 0.05 -3.43 11.34
C ALA A 76 -1.34 -3.52 10.67
N VAL A 77 -1.44 -4.14 9.49
CA VAL A 77 -2.73 -4.42 8.84
C VAL A 77 -3.62 -5.26 9.77
N ARG A 78 -3.09 -6.39 10.28
CA ARG A 78 -3.81 -7.28 11.20
C ARG A 78 -4.35 -6.53 12.43
N ARG A 79 -3.54 -5.64 13.01
CA ARG A 79 -3.94 -4.84 14.17
C ARG A 79 -5.06 -3.84 13.85
N ASN A 80 -5.03 -3.23 12.67
CA ASN A 80 -6.07 -2.27 12.27
C ASN A 80 -7.38 -2.94 11.87
N LEU A 81 -7.33 -4.21 11.44
CA LEU A 81 -8.48 -4.99 11.01
C LEU A 81 -8.78 -6.16 11.95
N TYR A 82 -8.47 -6.03 13.25
CA TYR A 82 -8.51 -7.14 14.21
C TYR A 82 -9.90 -7.77 14.44
N HIS A 83 -10.97 -7.11 14.01
CA HIS A 83 -12.36 -7.60 14.06
C HIS A 83 -12.84 -8.22 12.75
N HIS A 84 -11.99 -8.29 11.74
CA HIS A 84 -12.33 -8.78 10.40
C HIS A 84 -11.61 -10.09 10.12
N ASP A 85 -12.38 -11.20 10.16
CA ASP A 85 -11.87 -12.55 9.93
C ASP A 85 -11.74 -12.90 8.42
N ASP A 86 -12.24 -12.03 7.54
CA ASP A 86 -12.25 -12.21 6.09
C ASP A 86 -11.01 -11.62 5.39
N VAL A 87 -9.92 -11.39 6.14
CA VAL A 87 -8.70 -10.76 5.64
C VAL A 87 -7.54 -11.74 5.52
N HIS A 88 -6.92 -11.76 4.34
CA HIS A 88 -5.75 -12.57 4.03
C HIS A 88 -4.50 -11.72 3.91
N LEU A 89 -3.42 -12.12 4.60
CA LEU A 89 -2.15 -11.41 4.64
C LEU A 89 -1.07 -12.24 3.96
N LEU A 90 -0.46 -11.69 2.91
CA LEU A 90 0.54 -12.36 2.08
C LEU A 90 1.79 -11.50 1.95
N THR A 91 2.96 -12.13 1.89
CA THR A 91 4.23 -11.47 1.56
C THR A 91 4.79 -12.06 0.28
N ALA A 92 5.23 -11.23 -0.67
CA ALA A 92 5.90 -11.69 -1.88
C ALA A 92 7.39 -12.02 -1.62
N ASP A 93 7.95 -11.49 -0.53
CA ASP A 93 9.32 -11.69 -0.09
C ASP A 93 9.32 -12.59 1.16
N ALA A 94 10.03 -13.72 1.06
CA ALA A 94 10.42 -14.52 2.20
C ALA A 94 11.84 -14.08 2.57
N GLY A 95 11.97 -13.24 3.60
CA GLY A 95 13.21 -12.55 3.94
C GLY A 95 14.47 -13.44 3.93
N ALA A 96 15.58 -12.83 3.49
CA ALA A 96 16.94 -13.36 3.46
C ALA A 96 17.15 -14.66 2.65
N GLU A 97 17.49 -14.44 1.38
CA GLU A 97 18.41 -15.22 0.52
C GLU A 97 18.62 -16.72 0.83
N ARG A 98 17.83 -17.53 0.12
CA ARG A 98 18.25 -18.75 -0.62
C ARG A 98 17.12 -19.28 -1.51
N ASP A 99 15.88 -18.81 -1.32
CA ASP A 99 14.69 -19.37 -1.96
C ASP A 99 13.65 -18.32 -2.40
N ALA A 100 14.11 -17.11 -2.76
CA ALA A 100 13.24 -15.98 -3.11
C ALA A 100 12.25 -16.31 -4.24
N GLY A 101 12.69 -17.07 -5.26
CA GLY A 101 11.81 -17.54 -6.34
C GLY A 101 10.69 -18.44 -5.84
N ARG A 102 10.97 -19.33 -4.88
CA ARG A 102 9.95 -20.21 -4.28
C ARG A 102 8.98 -19.45 -3.39
N GLY A 103 9.45 -18.43 -2.67
CA GLY A 103 8.61 -17.51 -1.91
C GLY A 103 7.57 -16.83 -2.80
N PHE A 104 8.03 -16.27 -3.93
CA PHE A 104 7.16 -15.64 -4.91
C PHE A 104 6.12 -16.61 -5.51
N VAL A 105 6.55 -17.79 -5.97
CA VAL A 105 5.64 -18.80 -6.53
C VAL A 105 4.62 -19.28 -5.49
N ARG A 106 5.02 -19.45 -4.23
CA ARG A 106 4.10 -19.81 -3.14
C ARG A 106 3.05 -18.72 -2.91
N THR A 107 3.43 -17.45 -3.01
CA THR A 107 2.49 -16.34 -2.87
C THR A 107 1.52 -16.27 -4.03
N LEU A 108 1.97 -16.49 -5.27
CA LEU A 108 1.08 -16.63 -6.42
C LEU A 108 0.11 -17.82 -6.26
N ALA A 109 0.59 -18.97 -5.79
CA ALA A 109 -0.25 -20.13 -5.54
C ALA A 109 -1.33 -19.84 -4.48
N ARG A 110 -0.98 -19.10 -3.43
CA ARG A 110 -1.95 -18.66 -2.41
C ARG A 110 -2.98 -17.69 -2.97
N LEU A 111 -2.56 -16.73 -3.80
CA LEU A 111 -3.48 -15.82 -4.49
C LEU A 111 -4.46 -16.63 -5.36
N ALA A 112 -3.97 -17.56 -6.17
CA ALA A 112 -4.80 -18.38 -7.04
C ALA A 112 -5.86 -19.21 -6.28
N VAL A 113 -5.56 -19.64 -5.04
CA VAL A 113 -6.52 -20.36 -4.18
C VAL A 113 -7.58 -19.43 -3.59
N LEU A 114 -7.27 -18.15 -3.40
CA LEU A 114 -8.19 -17.17 -2.82
C LEU A 114 -9.19 -16.60 -3.85
N GLY A 115 -8.96 -16.81 -5.14
CA GLY A 115 -9.78 -16.26 -6.25
C GLY A 115 -9.29 -14.90 -6.70
#